data_AF-Y0KEW1-F1
#
_entry.id   AF-Y0KEW1-F1
#
_cell.length_a   1.000
_cell.length_b   1.000
_cell.length_c   1.000
_cell.angle_alpha   90.00
_cell.angle_beta   90.00
_cell.angle_gamma   90.00
#
_symmetry.space_group_name_H-M   'P 1'
#
loop_
_entity.id
_entity.type
_entity.pdbx_description
1 polymer ?
#
loop_
_entity_poly.entity_id
_entity_poly.type
_entity_poly.pdbx_seq_one_letter_code
_entity_poly.pdbx_strand_id
1 'polypeptide(L)'
;MKQLLSILMATSVLLMLAGCATTGNSPTQAEVERISPEELEKLIPPAVATVSLEELVADGKQGKTPDEIIEKIKASNSRYDLTPAQSLDLNKRGLDIKVLEYIHQSNELARQNALADEINKREQARRLSEKKLKRERDLAQMRGYDPYWGFYYGRPWYGGPFGYSPFGYRYGPRFGWGMGYGW
;
A
#
# COMPACT_ATOMS: atom_id res chain seq x y z
N MET A 1 58.55 3.23 -23.01
CA MET A 1 57.30 3.03 -23.77
C MET A 1 56.41 1.93 -23.21
N LYS A 2 56.92 0.70 -22.97
CA LYS A 2 56.10 -0.41 -22.42
C LYS A 2 55.41 -0.05 -21.09
N GLN A 3 56.12 0.58 -20.14
CA GLN A 3 55.53 0.94 -18.85
C GLN A 3 54.45 2.02 -18.92
N LEU A 4 54.58 2.99 -19.83
CA LEU A 4 53.54 4.00 -20.08
C LEU A 4 52.27 3.37 -20.66
N LEU A 5 52.41 2.39 -21.55
CA LEU A 5 51.28 1.63 -22.12
C LEU A 5 50.56 0.78 -21.05
N SER A 6 51.33 0.17 -20.13
CA SER A 6 50.79 -0.62 -19.02
C SER A 6 49.97 0.22 -18.04
N ILE A 7 50.46 1.41 -17.71
CA ILE A 7 49.78 2.34 -16.81
C ILE A 7 48.47 2.83 -17.46
N LEU A 8 48.50 3.14 -18.76
CA LEU A 8 47.34 3.64 -19.49
C LEU A 8 46.23 2.59 -19.64
N MET A 9 46.60 1.32 -19.87
CA MET A 9 45.64 0.21 -19.82
C MET A 9 45.08 -0.02 -18.42
N ALA A 10 45.92 0.04 -17.38
CA ALA A 10 45.46 -0.12 -16.00
C ALA A 10 44.46 0.98 -15.61
N THR A 11 44.72 2.23 -15.98
CA THR A 11 43.78 3.35 -15.74
C THR A 11 42.48 3.20 -16.52
N SER A 12 42.52 2.69 -17.75
CA SER A 12 41.32 2.41 -18.56
C SER A 12 40.44 1.33 -17.93
N VAL A 13 41.05 0.28 -17.38
CA VAL A 13 40.33 -0.81 -16.72
C VAL A 13 39.71 -0.33 -15.40
N LEU A 14 40.43 0.48 -14.61
CA LEU A 14 39.89 1.10 -13.40
C LEU A 14 38.70 2.02 -13.68
N LEU A 15 38.74 2.79 -14.77
CA LEU A 15 37.62 3.66 -15.18
C LEU A 15 36.38 2.87 -15.61
N MET A 16 36.57 1.71 -16.27
CA MET A 16 35.45 0.83 -16.65
C MET A 16 34.81 0.13 -15.44
N LEU A 17 35.62 -0.24 -14.43
CA LEU A 17 35.12 -0.83 -13.17
C LEU A 17 34.35 0.20 -12.32
N ALA A 18 34.76 1.47 -12.32
CA ALA A 18 34.04 2.55 -11.63
C ALA A 18 32.65 2.83 -12.25
N GLY A 19 32.48 2.60 -13.56
CA GLY A 19 31.19 2.73 -14.25
C GLY A 19 30.17 1.63 -13.90
N CYS A 20 30.62 0.43 -13.53
CA CYS A 20 29.73 -0.66 -13.10
C CYS A 20 29.32 -0.58 -11.62
N ALA A 21 30.07 0.15 -10.79
CA ALA A 21 29.78 0.32 -9.36
C ALA A 21 29.06 1.64 -9.04
N THR A 22 28.72 2.47 -10.04
CA THR A 22 27.94 3.69 -9.82
C THR A 22 26.47 3.33 -9.55
N THR A 23 26.21 2.90 -8.32
CA THR A 23 24.88 2.70 -7.75
C THR A 23 24.28 4.02 -7.25
N GLY A 24 24.73 5.17 -7.77
CA GLY A 24 24.29 6.49 -7.33
C GLY A 24 22.81 6.78 -7.60
N ASN A 25 22.19 6.02 -8.51
CA ASN A 25 20.76 6.09 -8.83
C ASN A 25 20.10 4.70 -8.67
N SER A 26 20.40 4.01 -7.58
CA SER A 26 19.61 2.83 -7.22
C SER A 26 18.20 3.29 -6.83
N PRO A 27 17.12 2.90 -7.53
CA PRO A 27 15.73 3.28 -7.19
C PRO A 27 15.25 2.68 -5.86
N THR A 28 16.14 1.98 -5.16
CA THR A 28 15.91 1.32 -3.87
C THR A 28 15.98 2.26 -2.68
N GLN A 29 16.50 3.49 -2.82
CA GLN A 29 16.32 4.55 -1.83
C GLN A 29 15.11 5.40 -2.21
N ALA A 30 13.94 4.79 -2.30
CA ALA A 30 12.69 5.53 -2.21
C ALA A 30 12.66 6.12 -0.79
N GLU A 31 12.88 7.43 -0.69
CA GLU A 31 12.83 8.18 0.56
C GLU A 31 11.48 7.89 1.23
N VAL A 32 11.52 7.25 2.42
CA VAL A 32 10.29 6.90 3.13
C VAL A 32 9.69 8.20 3.64
N GLU A 33 8.68 8.70 2.94
CA GLU A 33 7.94 9.89 3.29
C GLU A 33 7.18 9.64 4.61
N ARG A 34 7.78 10.11 5.71
CA ARG A 34 7.20 10.01 7.05
C ARG A 34 6.13 11.07 7.18
N ILE A 35 4.92 10.65 7.54
CA ILE A 35 3.83 11.58 7.86
C ILE A 35 4.27 12.41 9.07
N SER A 36 4.16 13.73 8.95
CA SER A 36 4.40 14.62 10.08
C SER A 36 3.25 14.49 11.10
N PRO A 37 3.49 14.68 12.41
CA PRO A 37 2.43 14.55 13.42
C PRO A 37 1.24 15.49 13.17
N GLU A 38 1.46 16.65 12.56
CA GLU A 38 0.41 17.61 12.23
C GLU A 38 -0.51 17.14 11.08
N GLU A 39 0.02 16.38 10.13
CA GLU A 39 -0.78 15.76 9.07
C GLU A 39 -1.61 14.61 9.62
N LEU A 40 -1.10 13.88 10.61
CA LEU A 40 -1.84 12.85 11.30
C LEU A 40 -3.07 13.42 12.06
N GLU A 41 -2.91 14.57 12.71
CA GLU A 41 -4.02 15.23 13.40
C GLU A 41 -5.13 15.69 12.45
N LYS A 42 -4.78 16.13 11.24
CA LYS A 42 -5.77 16.48 10.19
C LYS A 42 -6.55 15.28 9.65
N LEU A 43 -5.99 14.08 9.77
CA LEU A 43 -6.64 12.84 9.36
C LEU A 43 -7.61 12.32 10.41
N ILE A 44 -7.45 12.74 11.67
CA ILE A 44 -8.36 12.34 12.73
C ILE A 44 -9.67 13.14 12.58
N PRO A 45 -10.82 12.48 12.43
CA PRO A 45 -12.09 13.17 12.29
C PRO A 45 -12.39 14.00 13.55
N PRO A 46 -12.83 15.27 13.40
CA PRO A 46 -13.05 16.17 14.53
C PRO A 46 -14.16 15.65 15.45
N ALA A 47 -14.08 15.98 16.73
CA ALA A 47 -15.18 15.76 17.66
C ALA A 47 -16.36 16.64 17.27
N VAL A 48 -17.53 16.02 17.04
CA VAL A 48 -18.77 16.72 16.69
C VAL A 48 -19.79 16.41 17.78
N ALA A 49 -20.02 17.36 18.68
CA ALA A 49 -21.03 17.24 19.73
C ALA A 49 -22.36 17.82 19.23
N THR A 50 -23.21 16.99 18.62
CA THR A 50 -24.59 17.38 18.28
C THR A 50 -25.49 17.39 19.51
N VAL A 51 -25.23 16.50 20.47
CA VAL A 51 -25.79 16.52 21.83
C VAL A 51 -24.77 17.16 22.78
N SER A 52 -25.24 17.98 23.72
CA SER A 52 -24.34 18.61 24.70
C SER A 52 -24.00 17.67 25.85
N LEU A 53 -22.81 17.84 26.45
CA LEU A 53 -22.39 17.05 27.61
C LEU A 53 -23.30 17.33 28.83
N GLU A 54 -23.81 18.55 28.96
CA GLU A 54 -24.77 18.96 29.99
C GLU A 54 -26.09 18.19 29.86
N GLU A 55 -26.55 17.98 28.63
CA GLU A 55 -27.77 17.22 28.36
C GLU A 55 -27.61 15.74 28.69
N LEU A 56 -26.44 15.14 28.41
CA LEU A 56 -26.14 13.76 28.82
C LEU A 56 -26.11 13.62 30.35
N VAL A 57 -25.57 14.61 31.05
CA VAL A 57 -25.57 14.65 32.52
C VAL A 57 -27.00 14.82 33.06
N ALA A 58 -27.83 15.65 32.42
CA ALA A 58 -29.24 15.79 32.80
C ALA A 58 -30.00 14.48 32.61
N ASP A 59 -29.77 13.77 31.50
CA ASP A 59 -30.33 12.46 31.19
C ASP A 59 -29.92 11.40 32.22
N GLY A 60 -28.64 11.38 32.62
CA GLY A 60 -28.15 10.50 33.70
C GLY A 60 -28.81 10.80 35.04
N LYS A 61 -28.98 12.09 35.39
CA LYS A 61 -29.67 12.50 36.62
C LYS A 61 -31.17 12.21 36.62
N GLN A 62 -31.80 12.20 35.45
CA GLN A 62 -33.20 11.81 35.28
C GLN A 62 -33.43 10.30 35.42
N GLY A 63 -32.36 9.51 35.61
CA GLY A 63 -32.45 8.06 35.80
C GLY A 63 -32.61 7.28 34.51
N LYS A 64 -32.31 7.89 33.34
CA LYS A 64 -32.21 7.13 32.09
C LYS A 64 -31.12 6.09 32.20
N THR A 65 -31.35 4.94 31.59
CA THR A 65 -30.36 3.85 31.63
C THR A 65 -29.13 4.22 30.81
N PRO A 66 -27.94 3.67 31.15
CA PRO A 66 -26.72 3.91 30.38
C PRO A 66 -26.87 3.55 28.90
N ASP A 67 -27.62 2.48 28.60
CA ASP A 67 -27.84 2.00 27.24
C ASP A 67 -28.69 2.97 26.41
N GLU A 68 -29.74 3.57 26.98
CA GLU A 68 -30.54 4.61 26.32
C GLU A 68 -29.72 5.86 26.00
N ILE A 69 -28.83 6.27 26.90
CA ILE A 69 -27.93 7.40 26.68
C ILE A 69 -26.93 7.07 25.56
N ILE A 70 -26.40 5.86 25.53
CA ILE A 70 -25.52 5.37 24.46
C ILE A 70 -26.25 5.35 23.11
N GLU A 71 -27.50 4.88 23.06
CA GLU A 71 -28.32 4.91 21.85
C GLU A 71 -28.56 6.33 21.35
N LYS A 72 -28.81 7.28 22.26
CA LYS A 72 -28.93 8.71 21.89
C LYS A 72 -27.64 9.26 21.29
N ILE A 73 -26.48 8.90 21.84
CA ILE A 73 -25.17 9.28 21.30
C ILE A 73 -24.98 8.69 19.90
N LYS A 74 -25.31 7.40 19.70
CA LYS A 74 -25.26 6.72 18.40
C LYS A 74 -26.18 7.38 17.37
N ALA A 75 -27.44 7.62 17.74
CA ALA A 75 -28.46 8.18 16.85
C ALA A 75 -28.14 9.60 16.41
N SER A 76 -27.55 10.40 17.30
CA SER A 76 -27.11 11.76 17.00
C SER A 76 -25.75 11.83 16.30
N ASN A 77 -25.05 10.69 16.18
CA ASN A 77 -23.66 10.59 15.72
C ASN A 77 -22.72 11.56 16.47
N SER A 78 -22.99 11.76 17.77
CA SER A 78 -22.20 12.65 18.62
C SER A 78 -20.85 12.03 18.96
N ARG A 79 -19.78 12.82 18.90
CA ARG A 79 -18.41 12.43 19.24
C ARG A 79 -17.77 13.50 20.10
N TYR A 80 -17.12 13.09 21.18
CA TYR A 80 -16.60 13.98 22.21
C TYR A 80 -15.14 13.69 22.48
N ASP A 81 -14.23 14.66 22.34
CA ASP A 81 -12.86 14.46 22.78
C ASP A 81 -12.76 14.80 24.27
N LEU A 82 -12.89 13.76 25.11
CA LEU A 82 -12.86 13.90 26.56
C LEU A 82 -11.46 13.60 27.09
N THR A 83 -10.92 14.52 27.88
CA THR A 83 -9.73 14.21 28.68
C THR A 83 -10.09 13.28 29.86
N PRO A 84 -9.11 12.55 30.42
CA PRO A 84 -9.35 11.72 31.60
C PRO A 84 -9.93 12.53 32.79
N ALA A 85 -9.44 13.75 32.99
CA ALA A 85 -9.95 14.66 34.02
C ALA A 85 -11.44 15.01 33.80
N GLN A 86 -11.82 15.36 32.57
CA GLN A 86 -13.22 15.65 32.23
C GLN A 86 -14.12 14.43 32.40
N SER A 87 -13.64 13.23 32.06
CA SER A 87 -14.42 11.99 32.24
C SER A 87 -14.70 11.73 33.72
N LEU A 88 -13.71 11.96 34.60
CA LEU A 88 -13.91 11.85 36.04
C LEU A 88 -14.90 12.90 36.56
N ASP A 89 -14.83 14.13 36.07
CA ASP A 89 -15.77 15.18 36.49
C ASP A 89 -17.19 14.92 36.00
N LEU A 90 -17.37 14.38 34.78
CA LEU A 90 -18.67 13.95 34.28
C LEU A 90 -19.25 12.78 35.08
N ASN A 91 -18.40 11.84 35.51
CA ASN A 91 -18.80 10.76 36.40
C ASN A 91 -19.32 11.31 37.74
N LYS A 92 -18.57 12.22 38.38
CA LYS A 92 -19.00 12.89 39.62
C LYS A 92 -20.31 13.66 39.45
N ARG A 93 -20.59 14.16 38.24
CA ARG A 93 -21.83 14.87 37.90
C ARG A 93 -23.03 13.93 37.69
N GLY A 94 -22.85 12.60 37.73
CA GLY A 94 -23.91 11.61 37.64
C GLY A 94 -24.01 10.89 36.30
N LEU A 95 -22.98 10.97 35.45
CA LEU A 95 -22.92 10.17 34.22
C LEU A 95 -22.31 8.78 34.52
N ASP A 96 -22.96 7.73 34.03
CA ASP A 96 -22.53 6.35 34.26
C ASP A 96 -21.19 6.02 33.57
N ILE A 97 -20.42 5.13 34.17
CA ILE A 97 -19.10 4.68 33.66
C ILE A 97 -19.24 4.04 32.28
N LYS A 98 -20.30 3.27 32.03
CA LYS A 98 -20.50 2.59 30.73
C LYS A 98 -20.66 3.59 29.58
N VAL A 99 -21.33 4.71 29.83
CA VAL A 99 -21.49 5.77 28.82
C VAL A 99 -20.13 6.40 28.51
N LEU A 100 -19.35 6.71 29.55
CA LEU A 100 -18.00 7.27 29.40
C LEU A 100 -17.06 6.31 28.66
N GLU A 101 -17.10 5.02 28.99
CA GLU A 101 -16.33 3.98 28.31
C GLU A 101 -16.71 3.89 26.82
N TYR A 102 -18.01 3.91 26.52
CA TYR A 102 -18.48 3.94 25.13
C TYR A 102 -17.96 5.15 24.35
N ILE A 103 -17.95 6.34 24.96
CA ILE A 103 -17.41 7.55 24.33
C ILE A 103 -15.92 7.36 23.99
N HIS A 104 -15.12 6.83 24.91
CA HIS A 104 -13.70 6.56 24.65
C HIS A 104 -13.50 5.50 23.55
N GLN A 105 -14.20 4.37 23.65
CA GLN A 105 -14.11 3.29 22.66
C GLN A 105 -14.52 3.75 21.26
N SER A 106 -15.61 4.51 21.15
CA SER A 106 -16.10 5.01 19.86
C SER A 106 -15.11 5.97 19.20
N ASN A 107 -14.41 6.81 19.99
CA ASN A 107 -13.38 7.70 19.47
C ASN A 107 -12.14 6.94 19.02
N GLU A 108 -11.69 5.96 19.82
CA GLU A 108 -10.54 5.15 19.46
C GLU A 108 -10.81 4.35 18.18
N LEU A 109 -11.97 3.71 18.07
CA LEU A 109 -12.39 2.98 16.87
C LEU A 109 -12.41 3.89 15.65
N ALA A 110 -12.92 5.12 15.79
CA ALA A 110 -12.95 6.06 14.68
C ALA A 110 -11.55 6.60 14.30
N ARG A 111 -10.62 6.75 15.26
CA ARG A 111 -9.20 7.03 14.96
C ARG A 111 -8.57 5.87 14.18
N GLN A 112 -8.82 4.64 14.61
CA GLN A 112 -8.31 3.43 13.94
C GLN A 112 -8.87 3.30 12.52
N ASN A 113 -10.16 3.56 12.33
CA ASN A 113 -10.78 3.52 11.00
C ASN A 113 -10.22 4.59 10.07
N ALA A 114 -10.04 5.83 10.55
CA ALA A 114 -9.44 6.89 9.77
C ALA A 114 -8.00 6.54 9.31
N LEU A 115 -7.22 5.92 10.19
CA LEU A 115 -5.90 5.40 9.86
C LEU A 115 -5.96 4.27 8.83
N ALA A 116 -6.89 3.32 9.00
CA ALA A 116 -7.08 2.23 8.05
C ALA A 116 -7.48 2.74 6.66
N ASP A 117 -8.36 3.74 6.59
CA ASP A 117 -8.80 4.36 5.34
C ASP A 117 -7.63 5.06 4.62
N GLU A 118 -6.79 5.78 5.34
CA GLU A 118 -5.58 6.42 4.81
C GLU A 118 -4.58 5.37 4.26
N ILE A 119 -4.36 4.29 5.01
CA ILE A 119 -3.50 3.18 4.58
C ILE A 119 -4.05 2.55 3.29
N ASN A 120 -5.35 2.26 3.27
CA ASN A 120 -6.02 1.67 2.10
C ASN A 120 -5.93 2.58 0.88
N LYS A 121 -6.13 3.89 1.06
CA LYS A 121 -6.01 4.89 0.00
C LYS A 121 -4.60 4.94 -0.58
N ARG A 122 -3.56 4.92 0.27
CA ARG A 122 -2.16 4.90 -0.17
C ARG A 122 -1.80 3.60 -0.87
N GLU A 123 -2.26 2.47 -0.34
CA GLU A 123 -2.04 1.17 -0.95
C GLU A 123 -2.68 1.09 -2.34
N GLN A 124 -3.91 1.60 -2.49
CA GLN A 124 -4.57 1.68 -3.79
C GLN A 124 -3.79 2.57 -4.77
N ALA A 125 -3.33 3.75 -4.32
CA ALA A 125 -2.52 4.65 -5.15
C ALA A 125 -1.22 3.98 -5.63
N ARG A 126 -0.53 3.26 -4.72
CA ARG A 126 0.68 2.48 -5.05
C ARG A 126 0.39 1.36 -6.06
N ARG A 127 -0.66 0.58 -5.83
CA ARG A 127 -1.05 -0.50 -6.75
C ARG A 127 -1.41 0.05 -8.14
N LEU A 128 -1.98 1.25 -8.22
CA LEU A 128 -2.28 1.90 -9.50
C LEU A 128 -1.01 2.40 -10.21
N SER A 129 -0.05 2.99 -9.49
CA SER A 129 1.22 3.42 -10.08
C SER A 129 2.04 2.22 -10.57
N GLU A 130 2.14 1.16 -9.78
CA GLU A 130 2.80 -0.10 -10.18
C GLU A 130 2.15 -0.72 -11.43
N LYS A 131 0.81 -0.75 -11.50
CA LYS A 131 0.10 -1.24 -12.69
C LYS A 131 0.40 -0.39 -13.93
N LYS A 132 0.49 0.94 -13.79
CA LYS A 132 0.85 1.84 -14.90
C LYS A 132 2.28 1.59 -15.36
N LEU A 133 3.25 1.55 -14.44
CA LEU A 133 4.66 1.25 -14.75
C LEU A 133 4.82 -0.11 -15.41
N LYS A 134 4.13 -1.15 -14.90
CA LYS A 134 4.14 -2.47 -15.52
C LYS A 134 3.58 -2.44 -16.95
N ARG A 135 2.46 -1.74 -17.17
CA ARG A 135 1.86 -1.58 -18.50
C ARG A 135 2.81 -0.86 -19.46
N GLU A 136 3.44 0.22 -19.03
CA GLU A 136 4.41 0.97 -19.85
C GLU A 136 5.62 0.10 -20.22
N ARG A 137 6.16 -0.64 -19.25
CA ARG A 137 7.24 -1.60 -19.47
C ARG A 137 6.84 -2.69 -20.46
N ASP A 138 5.66 -3.29 -20.28
CA ASP A 138 5.16 -4.36 -21.15
C ASP A 138 4.94 -3.83 -22.59
N LEU A 139 4.40 -2.62 -22.74
CA LEU A 139 4.27 -1.95 -24.04
C LEU A 139 5.63 -1.64 -24.69
N ALA A 140 6.61 -1.17 -23.92
CA ALA A 140 7.96 -0.91 -24.41
C ALA A 140 8.64 -2.20 -24.88
N GLN A 141 8.47 -3.31 -24.14
CA GLN A 141 8.96 -4.62 -24.53
C GLN A 141 8.30 -5.10 -25.83
N MET A 142 6.98 -4.91 -25.98
CA MET A 142 6.26 -5.25 -27.20
C MET A 142 6.68 -4.40 -28.41
N ARG A 143 7.04 -3.12 -28.23
CA ARG A 143 7.54 -2.27 -29.33
C ARG A 143 8.88 -2.75 -29.90
N GLY A 144 9.75 -3.31 -29.07
CA GLY A 144 11.02 -3.92 -29.53
C GLY A 144 10.86 -5.34 -30.07
N TYR A 145 9.69 -5.96 -29.86
CA TYR A 145 9.38 -7.30 -30.31
C TYR A 145 8.68 -7.23 -31.67
N ASP A 146 9.45 -7.26 -32.76
CA ASP A 146 8.88 -7.35 -34.11
C ASP A 146 8.19 -8.74 -34.27
N PRO A 147 6.86 -8.79 -34.45
CA PRO A 147 6.11 -10.03 -34.60
C PRO A 147 6.58 -10.89 -35.78
N TYR A 148 7.27 -10.30 -36.75
CA TYR A 148 7.77 -10.95 -37.95
C TYR A 148 9.23 -11.41 -37.82
N TRP A 149 10.00 -10.94 -36.85
CA TRP A 149 11.40 -11.36 -36.67
C TRP A 149 11.56 -12.63 -35.82
N GLY A 150 10.59 -12.97 -34.97
CA GLY A 150 10.59 -14.22 -34.22
C GLY A 150 10.35 -15.47 -35.08
N PHE A 151 9.76 -15.32 -36.28
CA PHE A 151 9.54 -16.41 -37.23
C PHE A 151 10.64 -16.52 -38.30
N TYR A 152 11.37 -15.41 -38.56
CA TYR A 152 12.34 -15.34 -39.67
C TYR A 152 13.82 -15.43 -39.26
N TYR A 153 14.16 -15.19 -37.99
CA TYR A 153 15.53 -15.35 -37.47
C TYR A 153 15.80 -16.71 -36.82
N GLY A 154 14.81 -17.60 -36.84
CA GLY A 154 15.03 -19.04 -36.79
C GLY A 154 15.40 -19.52 -38.20
N ARG A 155 16.71 -19.49 -38.50
CA ARG A 155 17.37 -20.06 -39.69
C ARG A 155 16.52 -21.16 -40.39
N PRO A 156 16.00 -20.94 -41.61
CA PRO A 156 15.14 -21.90 -42.35
C PRO A 156 15.80 -23.22 -42.80
N TRP A 157 16.96 -23.57 -42.27
CA TRP A 157 17.74 -24.73 -42.69
C TRP A 157 18.01 -25.74 -41.58
N TYR A 158 17.22 -25.74 -40.49
CA TYR A 158 17.14 -26.90 -39.59
C TYR A 158 15.86 -26.84 -38.75
N GLY A 159 14.81 -27.55 -39.19
CA GLY A 159 13.67 -27.92 -38.35
C GLY A 159 12.40 -27.09 -38.54
N GLY A 160 11.62 -27.40 -39.58
CA GLY A 160 10.19 -27.11 -39.63
C GLY A 160 9.41 -27.85 -38.52
N PRO A 161 8.07 -27.85 -38.53
CA PRO A 161 7.20 -28.34 -37.43
C PRO A 161 7.35 -29.82 -37.02
N PHE A 162 8.30 -30.55 -37.63
CA PHE A 162 8.71 -31.92 -37.33
C PHE A 162 10.25 -32.04 -37.13
N GLY A 163 10.89 -30.98 -36.62
CA GLY A 163 12.34 -30.87 -36.47
C GLY A 163 12.92 -31.80 -35.40
N TYR A 164 13.58 -32.85 -35.88
CA TYR A 164 14.36 -33.81 -35.11
C TYR A 164 15.65 -33.16 -34.55
N SER A 165 15.81 -33.12 -33.23
CA SER A 165 17.05 -32.69 -32.58
C SER A 165 18.08 -33.84 -32.62
N PRO A 166 19.33 -33.63 -33.08
CA PRO A 166 20.34 -34.69 -33.15
C PRO A 166 20.90 -35.16 -31.80
N PHE A 167 20.56 -34.48 -30.70
CA PHE A 167 21.02 -34.85 -29.36
C PHE A 167 19.85 -34.96 -28.38
N GLY A 168 19.51 -36.19 -28.02
CA GLY A 168 19.23 -36.53 -26.62
C GLY A 168 17.80 -36.38 -26.09
N TYR A 169 17.00 -37.42 -26.34
CA TYR A 169 16.13 -38.07 -25.35
C TYR A 169 14.99 -37.29 -24.65
N ARG A 170 13.77 -37.64 -25.12
CA ARG A 170 12.67 -38.21 -24.32
C ARG A 170 11.82 -37.22 -23.50
N TYR A 171 10.84 -36.59 -24.15
CA TYR A 171 9.40 -36.70 -23.88
C TYR A 171 8.66 -35.76 -24.87
N GLY A 172 7.75 -36.32 -25.66
CA GLY A 172 7.23 -35.74 -26.91
C GLY A 172 6.28 -34.54 -26.79
N PRO A 173 5.82 -34.00 -27.94
CA PRO A 173 5.04 -32.77 -28.00
C PRO A 173 3.58 -33.04 -27.65
N ARG A 174 3.09 -32.44 -26.55
CA ARG A 174 1.65 -32.26 -26.35
C ARG A 174 1.26 -30.87 -26.82
N PHE A 175 0.92 -30.77 -28.10
CA PHE A 175 -0.01 -29.73 -28.56
C PHE A 175 -1.32 -29.90 -27.77
N GLY A 176 -1.62 -28.95 -26.90
CA GLY A 176 -2.85 -28.92 -26.11
C GLY A 176 -3.49 -27.56 -26.20
N TRP A 177 -4.27 -27.33 -27.26
CA TRP A 177 -5.36 -26.36 -27.22
C TRP A 177 -6.41 -26.94 -26.25
N GLY A 178 -6.39 -26.50 -25.00
CA GLY A 178 -7.33 -26.94 -23.98
C GLY A 178 -7.73 -25.76 -23.12
N MET A 179 -8.95 -25.25 -23.34
CA MET A 179 -9.67 -24.41 -22.40
C MET A 179 -9.56 -25.00 -20.99
N GLY A 180 -9.08 -24.21 -20.04
CA GLY A 180 -9.17 -24.49 -18.61
C GLY A 180 -9.85 -23.33 -17.92
N TYR A 181 -11.19 -23.36 -17.86
CA TYR A 181 -11.94 -22.56 -16.90
C TYR A 181 -11.74 -23.20 -15.52
N GLY A 182 -11.19 -22.46 -14.57
CA GLY A 182 -11.09 -22.85 -13.17
C GLY A 182 -11.96 -21.95 -12.31
N TRP A 183 -12.96 -22.56 -11.67
CA TRP A 183 -13.74 -22.02 -10.56
C TRP A 183 -12.91 -21.96 -9.28
#